data_AF-A0A1C6C676-F1
#
_entry.id   AF-A0A1C6C676-F1
#
_cell.length_a   1.000
_cell.length_b   1.000
_cell.length_c   1.000
_cell.angle_alpha   90.00
_cell.angle_beta   90.00
_cell.angle_gamma   90.00
#
_symmetry.space_group_name_H-M   'P 1'
#
loop_
_entity.id
_entity.type
_entity.pdbx_description
1 polymer ?
#
loop_
_entity_poly.entity_id
_entity_poly.type
_entity_poly.pdbx_seq_one_letter_code
_entity_poly.pdbx_strand_id
1 'polypeptide(L)'
;MGVYRDYISDDTDMQTMLFRYSIMVDVFNAHLPAELKCQYHLSDDLKKKILRQPYSEQNDRLILLFGMGIIGEATLKELVLHNKTDFLSDVIKLEDRVRTDEDKNESERLSYETLEQIILLCANSQKFDEFSPLPFEQAEKLISNSHIFIENGFVKCDKDMAMLVNESGGQMGYYDENSDSIFIEKPEYVAAALADNYDVSSETAPIVTDYKALLCYSYVYDLLYGREFIKYACDNHIPYDENYAAAYEKYLKKIKLTFNIKAYTKKRNICGNKVNYFDYAFNTVENNELVQTALNADEAYSAEIVLDVNENYTDAELTVKALNKYKNSRQLLDKTVIEIMHGNNILLYIYDNGNFTAIDSTSFRNQLFDFDKIWSVIQLCSRDGSLKRVNNTITIPQKYLDEIEPNQREYAERMISEQYSRMLRNRRVNPLVQSLNDLKVAAEQNMEAIQKEKAEKAALKAAALQARAGRKPGISLNENSESENNGG
;
A
#
# COMPACT_ATOMS: atom_id res chain seq x y z
N MET A 1 -18.90 39.10 -30.82
CA MET A 1 -19.96 40.08 -30.53
C MET A 1 -19.60 41.51 -30.92
N GLY A 2 -18.32 41.89 -31.12
CA GLY A 2 -17.89 43.28 -31.35
C GLY A 2 -18.72 44.11 -32.36
N VAL A 3 -19.01 43.58 -33.55
CA VAL A 3 -19.72 44.32 -34.63
C VAL A 3 -21.16 44.68 -34.29
N TYR A 4 -21.79 43.98 -33.33
CA TYR A 4 -23.20 44.17 -32.96
C TYR A 4 -23.41 45.10 -31.75
N ARG A 5 -22.37 45.34 -30.93
CA ARG A 5 -22.44 46.20 -29.74
C ARG A 5 -22.69 47.67 -30.07
N ASP A 6 -22.15 48.16 -31.18
CA ASP A 6 -22.09 49.60 -31.49
C ASP A 6 -23.41 50.21 -31.99
N TYR A 7 -24.42 49.39 -32.31
CA TYR A 7 -25.57 49.85 -33.10
C TYR A 7 -26.86 50.15 -32.34
N ILE A 8 -27.06 49.68 -31.09
CA ILE A 8 -28.44 49.42 -30.63
C ILE A 8 -28.89 50.05 -29.30
N SER A 9 -28.14 50.03 -28.18
CA SER A 9 -28.86 50.18 -26.88
C SER A 9 -28.12 50.72 -25.64
N ASP A 10 -26.78 50.65 -25.57
CA ASP A 10 -25.97 50.76 -24.32
C ASP A 10 -26.32 49.76 -23.18
N ASP A 11 -27.59 49.48 -22.92
CA ASP A 11 -28.06 48.37 -22.06
C ASP A 11 -27.67 47.02 -22.71
N THR A 12 -26.92 46.21 -21.96
CA THR A 12 -26.29 44.97 -22.47
C THR A 12 -27.30 43.84 -22.67
N ASP A 13 -28.38 43.81 -21.88
CA ASP A 13 -29.40 42.77 -21.97
C ASP A 13 -30.29 43.02 -23.19
N MET A 14 -30.68 44.28 -23.43
CA MET A 14 -31.41 44.68 -24.63
C MET A 14 -30.58 44.52 -25.90
N GLN A 15 -29.27 44.82 -25.88
CA GLN A 15 -28.36 44.50 -26.99
C GLN A 15 -28.33 42.99 -27.28
N THR A 16 -28.16 42.17 -26.25
CA THR A 16 -28.10 40.70 -26.39
C THR A 16 -29.41 40.14 -26.95
N MET A 17 -30.57 40.61 -26.46
CA MET A 17 -31.86 40.17 -26.97
C MET A 17 -32.08 40.56 -28.44
N LEU A 18 -31.77 41.80 -28.83
CA LEU A 18 -31.95 42.26 -30.21
C LEU A 18 -30.97 41.57 -31.19
N PHE A 19 -29.75 41.29 -30.74
CA PHE A 19 -28.76 40.47 -31.46
C PHE A 19 -29.27 39.04 -31.71
N ARG A 20 -29.82 38.38 -30.68
CA ARG A 20 -30.38 37.02 -30.82
C ARG A 20 -31.49 36.98 -31.86
N TYR A 21 -32.46 37.90 -31.76
CA TYR A 21 -33.55 37.94 -32.72
C TYR A 21 -33.08 38.35 -34.13
N SER A 22 -32.06 39.21 -34.29
CA SER A 22 -31.55 39.53 -35.63
C SER A 22 -30.91 38.31 -36.31
N ILE A 23 -30.05 37.56 -35.60
CA ILE A 23 -29.48 36.31 -36.14
C ILE A 23 -30.58 35.32 -36.52
N MET A 24 -31.56 35.08 -35.64
CA MET A 24 -32.68 34.18 -35.97
C MET A 24 -33.42 34.64 -37.24
N VAL A 25 -33.75 35.93 -37.34
CA VAL A 25 -34.44 36.53 -38.51
C VAL A 25 -33.67 36.29 -39.83
N ASP A 26 -32.33 36.40 -39.83
CA ASP A 26 -31.49 36.18 -41.01
C ASP A 26 -31.25 34.69 -41.33
N VAL A 27 -31.11 33.85 -40.31
CA VAL A 27 -31.12 32.38 -40.44
C VAL A 27 -32.44 31.89 -41.08
N PHE A 28 -33.56 32.60 -40.84
CA PHE A 28 -34.84 32.41 -41.52
C PHE A 28 -35.02 33.23 -42.83
N ASN A 29 -33.96 33.77 -43.44
CA ASN A 29 -33.92 34.54 -44.71
C ASN A 29 -34.78 35.82 -44.76
N ALA A 30 -34.99 36.52 -43.65
CA ALA A 30 -35.55 37.88 -43.68
C ALA A 30 -34.44 38.94 -43.85
N HIS A 31 -34.72 40.03 -44.57
CA HIS A 31 -33.69 40.98 -45.02
C HIS A 31 -33.03 41.75 -43.86
N LEU A 32 -31.77 41.45 -43.56
CA LEU A 32 -30.90 42.30 -42.74
C LEU A 32 -29.99 43.23 -43.56
N PRO A 33 -29.49 44.33 -42.94
CA PRO A 33 -28.35 45.12 -43.42
C PRO A 33 -27.13 44.25 -43.77
N ALA A 34 -26.33 44.71 -44.74
CA ALA A 34 -25.21 43.93 -45.28
C ALA A 34 -24.10 43.64 -44.26
N GLU A 35 -23.96 44.45 -43.20
CA GLU A 35 -23.00 44.23 -42.11
C GLU A 35 -23.44 43.13 -41.11
N LEU A 36 -24.70 42.68 -41.16
CA LEU A 36 -25.30 41.79 -40.16
C LEU A 36 -25.66 40.39 -40.73
N LYS A 37 -25.12 40.02 -41.89
CA LYS A 37 -25.39 38.72 -42.52
C LYS A 37 -24.75 37.58 -41.75
N CYS A 38 -25.52 36.55 -41.46
CA CYS A 38 -25.04 35.27 -40.94
C CYS A 38 -24.14 34.60 -41.99
N GLN A 39 -23.16 33.82 -41.52
CA GLN A 39 -22.31 33.02 -42.41
C GLN A 39 -23.04 31.79 -42.96
N TYR A 40 -24.10 31.35 -42.29
CA TYR A 40 -24.83 30.12 -42.56
C TYR A 40 -26.34 30.36 -42.62
N HIS A 41 -27.02 29.72 -43.57
CA HIS A 41 -28.47 29.74 -43.72
C HIS A 41 -29.01 28.30 -43.69
N LEU A 42 -30.19 28.08 -43.11
CA LEU A 42 -30.82 26.76 -43.08
C LEU A 42 -31.31 26.33 -44.46
N SER A 43 -31.23 25.03 -44.73
CA SER A 43 -31.97 24.43 -45.84
C SER A 43 -33.48 24.64 -45.70
N ASP A 44 -34.17 24.89 -46.81
CA ASP A 44 -35.62 25.14 -46.84
C ASP A 44 -36.47 24.00 -46.25
N ASP A 45 -35.94 22.78 -46.19
CA ASP A 45 -36.60 21.63 -45.57
C ASP A 45 -36.44 21.64 -44.05
N LEU A 46 -35.20 21.78 -43.55
CA LEU A 46 -34.94 21.88 -42.11
C LEU A 46 -35.67 23.08 -41.48
N LYS A 47 -35.63 24.23 -42.16
CA LYS A 47 -36.36 25.45 -41.80
C LYS A 47 -37.86 25.18 -41.58
N LYS A 48 -38.51 24.45 -42.49
CA LYS A 48 -39.94 24.08 -42.37
C LYS A 48 -40.22 23.08 -41.24
N LYS A 49 -39.25 22.25 -40.87
CA LYS A 49 -39.35 21.30 -39.76
C LYS A 49 -39.19 22.02 -38.41
N ILE A 50 -38.20 22.90 -38.28
CA ILE A 50 -37.98 23.71 -37.07
C ILE A 50 -39.18 24.63 -36.80
N LEU A 51 -39.71 25.32 -37.81
CA LEU A 51 -40.90 26.18 -37.68
C LEU A 51 -42.21 25.45 -37.26
N ARG A 52 -42.20 24.11 -37.21
CA ARG A 52 -43.31 23.28 -36.71
C ARG A 52 -43.11 22.81 -35.27
N GLN A 53 -41.92 23.00 -34.70
CA GLN A 53 -41.67 22.66 -33.31
C GLN A 53 -42.33 23.68 -32.37
N PRO A 54 -42.65 23.30 -31.12
CA PRO A 54 -43.03 24.25 -30.10
C PRO A 54 -41.89 25.25 -29.85
N TYR A 55 -42.26 26.47 -29.45
CA TYR A 55 -41.31 27.44 -28.94
C TYR A 55 -40.60 26.90 -27.68
N SER A 56 -39.28 27.01 -27.63
CA SER A 56 -38.48 26.82 -26.42
C SER A 56 -37.24 27.71 -26.47
N GLU A 57 -36.79 28.20 -25.31
CA GLU A 57 -35.56 29.01 -25.22
C GLU A 57 -34.32 28.22 -25.64
N GLN A 58 -34.34 26.90 -25.43
CA GLN A 58 -33.31 25.97 -25.91
C GLN A 58 -33.18 26.03 -27.43
N ASN A 59 -34.30 25.95 -28.16
CA ASN A 59 -34.30 25.99 -29.62
C ASN A 59 -33.82 27.35 -30.14
N ASP A 60 -34.27 28.46 -29.55
CA ASP A 60 -33.81 29.82 -29.91
C ASP A 60 -32.29 29.96 -29.77
N ARG A 61 -31.72 29.50 -28.65
CA ARG A 61 -30.27 29.57 -28.38
C ARG A 61 -29.48 28.61 -29.27
N LEU A 62 -30.00 27.45 -29.62
CA LEU A 62 -29.36 26.55 -30.60
C LEU A 62 -29.36 27.18 -32.01
N ILE A 63 -30.45 27.83 -32.44
CA ILE A 63 -30.54 28.54 -33.72
C ILE A 63 -29.55 29.73 -33.75
N LEU A 64 -29.39 30.45 -32.64
CA LEU A 64 -28.34 31.47 -32.47
C LEU A 64 -26.94 30.89 -32.68
N LEU A 65 -26.60 29.80 -31.98
CA LEU A 65 -25.28 29.16 -32.06
C LEU A 65 -24.97 28.66 -33.48
N PHE A 66 -25.98 28.15 -34.20
CA PHE A 66 -25.87 27.82 -35.63
C PHE A 66 -25.60 29.05 -36.49
N GLY A 67 -26.36 30.14 -36.31
CA GLY A 67 -26.15 31.39 -37.07
C GLY A 67 -24.78 32.05 -36.82
N MET A 68 -24.22 31.83 -35.63
CA MET A 68 -22.86 32.20 -35.25
C MET A 68 -21.77 31.23 -35.78
N GLY A 69 -22.14 30.09 -36.37
CA GLY A 69 -21.21 29.11 -36.93
C GLY A 69 -20.54 28.20 -35.89
N ILE A 70 -21.11 28.08 -34.68
CA ILE A 70 -20.54 27.30 -33.57
C ILE A 70 -20.99 25.84 -33.62
N ILE A 71 -22.18 25.58 -34.19
CA ILE A 71 -22.68 24.23 -34.46
C ILE A 71 -23.12 24.13 -35.93
N GLY A 72 -22.95 22.97 -36.54
CA GLY A 72 -23.36 22.69 -37.92
C GLY A 72 -24.85 22.42 -38.09
N GLU A 73 -25.31 22.41 -39.34
CA GLU A 73 -26.72 22.14 -39.69
C GLU A 73 -27.17 20.74 -39.24
N ALA A 74 -26.28 19.75 -39.29
CA ALA A 74 -26.54 18.37 -38.86
C ALA A 74 -26.79 18.30 -37.34
N THR A 75 -25.94 18.94 -36.53
CA THR A 75 -26.08 19.02 -35.08
C THR A 75 -27.32 19.80 -34.67
N LEU A 76 -27.61 20.94 -35.30
CA LEU A 76 -28.85 21.67 -35.05
C LEU A 76 -30.09 20.80 -35.35
N LYS A 77 -30.08 20.06 -36.47
CA LYS A 77 -31.16 19.13 -36.82
C LYS A 77 -31.35 18.06 -35.74
N GLU A 78 -30.27 17.45 -35.25
CA GLU A 78 -30.34 16.42 -34.20
C GLU A 78 -30.89 16.99 -32.89
N LEU A 79 -30.28 18.07 -32.40
CA LEU A 79 -30.63 18.69 -31.11
C LEU A 79 -32.05 19.28 -31.07
N VAL A 80 -32.61 19.75 -32.21
CA VAL A 80 -33.93 20.42 -32.26
C VAL A 80 -35.06 19.49 -32.73
N LEU A 81 -34.79 18.48 -33.57
CA LEU A 81 -35.84 17.59 -34.10
C LEU A 81 -35.86 16.19 -33.49
N HIS A 82 -34.71 15.69 -33.04
CA HIS A 82 -34.52 14.30 -32.62
C HIS A 82 -34.27 14.17 -31.12
N ASN A 83 -33.69 15.19 -30.47
CA ASN A 83 -33.69 15.30 -29.02
C ASN A 83 -34.92 16.11 -28.50
N LYS A 84 -35.48 15.67 -27.36
CA LYS A 84 -36.65 16.28 -26.69
C LYS A 84 -36.40 16.57 -25.21
N THR A 85 -35.18 16.33 -24.71
CA THR A 85 -34.82 16.58 -23.31
C THR A 85 -34.47 18.04 -23.07
N ASP A 86 -34.53 18.45 -21.80
CA ASP A 86 -34.26 19.82 -21.37
C ASP A 86 -32.82 19.94 -20.87
N PHE A 87 -31.93 20.33 -21.77
CA PHE A 87 -30.52 20.62 -21.54
C PHE A 87 -30.23 22.13 -21.69
N LEU A 88 -31.23 22.99 -21.46
CA LEU A 88 -31.12 24.44 -21.59
C LEU A 88 -29.96 25.02 -20.77
N SER A 89 -29.70 24.46 -19.58
CA SER A 89 -28.58 24.88 -18.73
C SER A 89 -27.22 24.71 -19.43
N ASP A 90 -27.05 23.67 -20.24
CA ASP A 90 -25.79 23.38 -20.93
C ASP A 90 -25.66 24.22 -22.21
N VAL A 91 -26.78 24.54 -22.88
CA VAL A 91 -26.81 25.52 -23.99
C VAL A 91 -26.47 26.92 -23.49
N ILE A 92 -26.95 27.32 -22.31
CA ILE A 92 -26.59 28.60 -21.68
C ILE A 92 -25.08 28.64 -21.39
N LYS A 93 -24.52 27.57 -20.82
CA LYS A 93 -23.07 27.48 -20.52
C LYS A 93 -22.22 27.49 -21.78
N LEU A 94 -22.65 26.85 -22.86
CA LEU A 94 -22.00 26.96 -24.17
C LEU A 94 -21.99 28.42 -24.66
N GLU A 95 -23.12 29.12 -24.61
CA GLU A 95 -23.19 30.53 -25.01
C GLU A 95 -22.26 31.42 -24.16
N ASP A 96 -22.26 31.23 -22.84
CA ASP A 96 -21.41 31.97 -21.92
C ASP A 96 -19.92 31.62 -22.12
N ARG A 97 -19.59 30.37 -22.44
CA ARG A 97 -18.23 29.92 -22.78
C ARG A 97 -17.72 30.59 -24.06
N VAL A 98 -18.53 30.59 -25.11
CA VAL A 98 -18.24 31.29 -26.37
C VAL A 98 -18.01 32.77 -26.12
N ARG A 99 -18.88 33.42 -25.33
CA ARG A 99 -18.73 34.84 -24.96
C ARG A 99 -17.44 35.11 -24.19
N THR A 100 -17.04 34.20 -23.30
CA THR A 100 -15.80 34.31 -22.51
C THR A 100 -14.54 34.09 -23.34
N ASP A 101 -14.63 33.32 -24.44
CA ASP A 101 -13.52 33.04 -25.33
C ASP A 101 -13.32 34.15 -26.41
N GLU A 102 -14.28 35.07 -26.61
CA GLU A 102 -14.19 36.13 -27.62
C GLU A 102 -12.99 37.08 -27.45
N ASP A 103 -12.55 37.34 -26.22
CA ASP A 103 -11.46 38.26 -25.90
C ASP A 103 -10.09 37.55 -25.74
N LYS A 104 -10.04 36.21 -25.87
CA LYS A 104 -8.82 35.40 -25.70
C LYS A 104 -8.00 35.22 -26.98
N ASN A 105 -6.73 34.85 -26.88
CA ASN A 105 -5.95 34.44 -28.06
C ASN A 105 -6.49 33.12 -28.65
N GLU A 106 -6.36 32.88 -29.95
CA GLU A 106 -6.85 31.64 -30.60
C GLU A 106 -6.32 30.36 -29.92
N SER A 107 -5.07 30.37 -29.44
CA SER A 107 -4.45 29.26 -28.71
C SER A 107 -5.04 28.97 -27.31
N GLU A 108 -5.92 29.83 -26.81
CA GLU A 108 -6.57 29.72 -25.49
C GLU A 108 -8.08 29.41 -25.60
N ARG A 109 -8.61 29.37 -26.84
CA ARG A 109 -10.02 29.05 -27.13
C ARG A 109 -10.16 27.56 -27.43
N LEU A 110 -11.30 26.98 -27.06
CA LEU A 110 -11.70 25.68 -27.62
C LEU A 110 -12.14 25.89 -29.09
N SER A 111 -11.87 24.93 -29.97
CA SER A 111 -12.39 25.00 -31.34
C SER A 111 -13.91 24.86 -31.33
N TYR A 112 -14.59 25.42 -32.33
CA TYR A 112 -16.04 25.28 -32.43
C TYR A 112 -16.46 23.82 -32.63
N GLU A 113 -15.66 23.02 -33.35
CA GLU A 113 -15.80 21.56 -33.43
C GLU A 113 -15.75 20.88 -32.04
N THR A 114 -14.82 21.28 -31.17
CA THR A 114 -14.77 20.79 -29.78
C THR A 114 -16.03 21.19 -29.00
N LEU A 115 -16.49 22.43 -29.12
CA LEU A 115 -17.70 22.92 -28.45
C LEU A 115 -18.97 22.23 -28.96
N GLU A 116 -19.04 21.93 -30.25
CA GLU A 116 -20.11 21.17 -30.91
C GLU A 116 -20.19 19.73 -30.38
N GLN A 117 -19.03 19.06 -30.25
CA GLN A 117 -18.96 17.72 -29.64
C GLN A 117 -19.34 17.72 -28.16
N ILE A 118 -18.95 18.76 -27.40
CA ILE A 118 -19.33 18.91 -25.98
C ILE A 118 -20.86 19.03 -25.83
N ILE A 119 -21.53 19.89 -26.61
CA ILE A 119 -22.98 20.07 -26.46
C ILE A 119 -23.78 18.86 -26.97
N LEU A 120 -23.31 18.18 -28.03
CA LEU A 120 -23.84 16.88 -28.44
C LEU A 120 -23.72 15.85 -27.31
N LEU A 121 -22.58 15.77 -26.63
CA LEU A 121 -22.38 14.86 -25.50
C LEU A 121 -23.31 15.18 -24.32
N CYS A 122 -23.43 16.45 -23.95
CA CYS A 122 -24.35 16.87 -22.87
C CYS A 122 -25.79 16.45 -23.21
N ALA A 123 -26.23 16.73 -24.44
CA ALA A 123 -27.58 16.40 -24.91
C ALA A 123 -27.81 14.89 -25.00
N ASN A 124 -26.84 14.10 -25.49
CA ASN A 124 -26.91 12.64 -25.55
C ASN A 124 -26.94 12.00 -24.15
N SER A 125 -26.15 12.53 -23.20
CA SER A 125 -26.13 12.06 -21.80
C SER A 125 -27.47 12.22 -21.07
N GLN A 126 -28.38 13.03 -21.64
CA GLN A 126 -29.75 13.19 -21.16
C GLN A 126 -30.77 12.49 -22.06
N LYS A 127 -30.48 12.31 -23.36
CA LYS A 127 -31.37 11.67 -24.36
C LYS A 127 -31.57 10.17 -24.10
N PHE A 128 -30.52 9.46 -23.72
CA PHE A 128 -30.53 8.01 -23.53
C PHE A 128 -30.39 7.64 -22.04
N ASP A 129 -31.28 6.78 -21.54
CA ASP A 129 -31.35 6.39 -20.13
C ASP A 129 -30.13 5.55 -19.68
N GLU A 130 -29.38 4.99 -20.62
CA GLU A 130 -28.16 4.21 -20.38
C GLU A 130 -26.97 5.06 -19.90
N PHE A 131 -26.98 6.37 -20.13
CA PHE A 131 -25.87 7.26 -19.78
C PHE A 131 -26.04 7.90 -18.39
N SER A 132 -24.92 8.11 -17.69
CA SER A 132 -24.92 9.01 -16.55
C SER A 132 -25.04 10.48 -17.03
N PRO A 133 -25.99 11.29 -16.52
CA PRO A 133 -26.13 12.69 -16.94
C PRO A 133 -24.85 13.50 -16.71
N LEU A 134 -24.41 14.22 -17.74
CA LEU A 134 -23.13 14.92 -17.76
C LEU A 134 -23.31 16.41 -18.10
N PRO A 135 -23.17 17.32 -17.11
CA PRO A 135 -23.20 18.77 -17.34
C PRO A 135 -21.99 19.28 -18.14
N PHE A 136 -22.17 20.43 -18.80
CA PHE A 136 -21.17 21.07 -19.66
C PHE A 136 -19.75 21.18 -19.03
N GLU A 137 -19.62 21.63 -17.79
CA GLU A 137 -18.30 21.81 -17.14
C GLU A 137 -17.63 20.48 -16.77
N GLN A 138 -18.36 19.36 -16.79
CA GLN A 138 -17.81 18.01 -16.63
C GLN A 138 -17.39 17.45 -17.99
N ALA A 139 -18.16 17.71 -19.04
CA ALA A 139 -17.79 17.39 -20.43
C ALA A 139 -16.52 18.13 -20.89
N GLU A 140 -16.38 19.43 -20.57
CA GLU A 140 -15.13 20.21 -20.80
C GLU A 140 -13.89 19.55 -20.15
N LYS A 141 -14.06 18.95 -18.96
CA LYS A 141 -12.97 18.26 -18.26
C LYS A 141 -12.65 16.90 -18.86
N LEU A 142 -13.66 16.16 -19.35
CA LEU A 142 -13.44 14.87 -20.03
C LEU A 142 -12.60 15.04 -21.30
N ILE A 143 -12.96 15.97 -22.19
CA ILE A 143 -12.23 16.21 -23.45
C ILE A 143 -10.81 16.78 -23.25
N SER A 144 -10.48 17.22 -22.02
CA SER A 144 -9.13 17.65 -21.67
C SER A 144 -8.16 16.47 -21.41
N ASN A 145 -8.63 15.22 -21.39
CA ASN A 145 -7.81 14.03 -21.16
C ASN A 145 -7.39 13.35 -22.47
N SER A 146 -6.10 12.99 -22.60
CA SER A 146 -5.52 12.39 -23.81
C SER A 146 -5.98 10.98 -24.17
N HIS A 147 -6.66 10.28 -23.25
CA HIS A 147 -7.16 8.92 -23.43
C HIS A 147 -8.66 8.87 -23.76
N ILE A 148 -9.30 10.04 -23.90
CA ILE A 148 -10.75 10.21 -24.05
C ILE A 148 -11.03 10.99 -25.34
N PHE A 149 -11.94 10.45 -26.16
CA PHE A 149 -12.31 10.98 -27.46
C PHE A 149 -13.82 11.16 -27.51
N ILE A 150 -14.30 12.28 -28.03
CA ILE A 150 -15.73 12.51 -28.24
C ILE A 150 -15.99 12.53 -29.74
N GLU A 151 -16.87 11.66 -30.21
CA GLU A 151 -17.30 11.58 -31.60
C GLU A 151 -18.82 11.47 -31.66
N ASN A 152 -19.45 12.35 -32.44
CA ASN A 152 -20.91 12.48 -32.56
C ASN A 152 -21.65 12.57 -31.20
N GLY A 153 -21.01 13.20 -30.21
CA GLY A 153 -21.55 13.29 -28.84
C GLY A 153 -21.52 11.99 -28.04
N PHE A 154 -20.67 11.03 -28.39
CA PHE A 154 -20.45 9.81 -27.62
C PHE A 154 -18.99 9.71 -27.17
N VAL A 155 -18.76 9.23 -25.95
CA VAL A 155 -17.40 9.09 -25.40
C VAL A 155 -16.83 7.72 -25.73
N LYS A 156 -15.70 7.74 -26.42
CA LYS A 156 -14.82 6.60 -26.70
C LYS A 156 -13.50 6.79 -25.94
N CYS A 157 -12.76 5.72 -25.75
CA CYS A 157 -11.47 5.75 -25.04
C CYS A 157 -10.37 5.07 -25.87
N ASP A 158 -9.11 5.37 -25.59
CA ASP A 158 -8.01 4.58 -26.14
C ASP A 158 -8.05 3.13 -25.63
N LYS A 159 -7.24 2.25 -26.25
CA LYS A 159 -7.25 0.81 -25.93
C LYS A 159 -7.00 0.52 -24.45
N ASP A 160 -6.02 1.19 -23.83
CA ASP A 160 -5.64 0.91 -22.45
C ASP A 160 -6.72 1.36 -21.46
N MET A 161 -7.28 2.55 -21.66
CA MET A 161 -8.34 3.11 -20.83
C MET A 161 -9.64 2.33 -21.01
N ALA A 162 -9.99 1.97 -22.24
CA ALA A 162 -11.16 1.15 -22.52
C ALA A 162 -11.05 -0.26 -21.89
N MET A 163 -9.88 -0.91 -21.99
CA MET A 163 -9.64 -2.18 -21.29
C MET A 163 -9.77 -2.02 -19.78
N LEU A 164 -9.19 -0.96 -19.19
CA LEU A 164 -9.29 -0.72 -17.74
C LEU A 164 -10.74 -0.52 -17.27
N VAL A 165 -11.54 0.25 -18.01
CA VAL A 165 -12.97 0.45 -17.69
C VAL A 165 -13.72 -0.88 -17.76
N ASN A 166 -13.51 -1.69 -18.80
CA ASN A 166 -14.15 -3.00 -18.96
C ASN A 166 -13.73 -4.00 -17.86
N GLU A 167 -12.43 -4.07 -17.54
CA GLU A 167 -11.89 -4.89 -16.44
C GLU A 167 -12.42 -4.45 -15.06
N SER A 168 -12.74 -3.16 -14.90
CA SER A 168 -13.31 -2.59 -13.68
C SER A 168 -14.84 -2.73 -13.59
N GLY A 169 -15.46 -3.46 -14.53
CA GLY A 169 -16.91 -3.69 -14.57
C GLY A 169 -17.74 -2.50 -15.10
N GLY A 170 -17.10 -1.50 -15.71
CA GLY A 170 -17.77 -0.39 -16.38
C GLY A 170 -18.51 -0.87 -17.63
N GLN A 171 -19.74 -0.37 -17.83
CA GLN A 171 -20.56 -0.72 -18.98
C GLN A 171 -20.09 0.02 -20.25
N MET A 172 -20.15 -0.70 -21.37
CA MET A 172 -19.90 -0.17 -22.70
C MET A 172 -20.94 -0.69 -23.68
N GLY A 173 -21.13 0.03 -24.77
CA GLY A 173 -22.11 -0.31 -25.79
C GLY A 173 -21.83 0.30 -27.15
N TYR A 174 -22.83 0.22 -28.00
CA TYR A 174 -22.83 0.77 -29.36
C TYR A 174 -24.14 1.51 -29.61
N TYR A 175 -24.09 2.53 -30.48
CA TYR A 175 -25.25 3.26 -30.93
C TYR A 175 -25.83 2.60 -32.20
N ASP A 176 -27.14 2.33 -32.22
CA ASP A 176 -27.84 1.85 -33.42
C ASP A 176 -28.67 2.99 -34.04
N GLU A 177 -28.20 3.50 -35.18
CA GLU A 177 -28.85 4.56 -35.95
C GLU A 177 -30.28 4.21 -36.42
N ASN A 178 -30.60 2.92 -36.57
CA ASN A 178 -31.91 2.49 -37.10
C ASN A 178 -33.01 2.59 -36.05
N SER A 179 -32.65 2.37 -34.78
CA SER A 179 -33.56 2.37 -33.64
C SER A 179 -33.43 3.63 -32.76
N ASP A 180 -32.38 4.44 -32.97
CA ASP A 180 -32.01 5.59 -32.15
C ASP A 180 -31.89 5.18 -30.67
N SER A 181 -31.00 4.20 -30.41
CA SER A 181 -30.85 3.59 -29.09
C SER A 181 -29.42 3.12 -28.79
N ILE A 182 -29.11 2.94 -27.51
CA ILE A 182 -27.82 2.42 -27.02
C ILE A 182 -27.97 0.93 -26.67
N PHE A 183 -27.15 0.09 -27.29
CA PHE A 183 -27.06 -1.32 -26.97
C PHE A 183 -25.86 -1.60 -26.06
N ILE A 184 -26.10 -1.99 -24.81
CA ILE A 184 -25.04 -2.41 -23.87
C ILE A 184 -24.52 -3.80 -24.26
N GLU A 185 -23.23 -3.89 -24.51
CA GLU A 185 -22.57 -5.14 -24.92
C GLU A 185 -21.97 -5.88 -23.70
N LYS A 186 -21.81 -7.19 -23.82
CA LYS A 186 -21.17 -8.02 -22.79
C LYS A 186 -19.67 -7.73 -22.69
N PRO A 187 -19.10 -7.67 -21.47
CA PRO A 187 -17.66 -7.42 -21.25
C PRO A 187 -16.71 -8.34 -22.02
N GLU A 188 -17.13 -9.58 -22.28
CA GLU A 188 -16.40 -10.60 -23.04
C GLU A 188 -16.22 -10.23 -24.51
N TYR A 189 -17.26 -9.64 -25.14
CA TYR A 189 -17.22 -9.21 -26.54
C TYR A 189 -16.55 -7.85 -26.69
N VAL A 190 -16.74 -6.94 -25.72
CA VAL A 190 -15.97 -5.69 -25.62
C VAL A 190 -14.47 -5.99 -25.52
N ALA A 191 -14.06 -6.94 -24.66
CA ALA A 191 -12.66 -7.35 -24.53
C ALA A 191 -12.09 -7.92 -25.84
N ALA A 192 -12.88 -8.71 -26.59
CA ALA A 192 -12.47 -9.22 -27.91
C ALA A 192 -12.29 -8.08 -28.93
N ALA A 193 -13.24 -7.14 -29.01
CA ALA A 193 -13.16 -5.98 -29.90
C ALA A 193 -11.96 -5.06 -29.58
N LEU A 194 -11.60 -4.91 -28.30
CA LEU A 194 -10.41 -4.16 -27.89
C LEU A 194 -9.10 -4.90 -28.18
N ALA A 195 -9.12 -6.24 -28.24
CA ALA A 195 -7.93 -7.04 -28.52
C ALA A 195 -7.46 -6.89 -29.97
N ASP A 196 -8.38 -6.96 -30.94
CA ASP A 196 -8.10 -7.04 -32.37
C ASP A 196 -7.95 -5.67 -33.05
N ASN A 197 -6.69 -5.21 -33.22
CA ASN A 197 -6.34 -4.00 -34.01
C ASN A 197 -7.22 -2.76 -33.76
N TYR A 198 -7.60 -2.54 -32.49
CA TYR A 198 -8.51 -1.48 -32.09
C TYR A 198 -8.10 -0.09 -32.59
N ASP A 199 -9.02 0.57 -33.31
CA ASP A 199 -8.98 1.98 -33.66
C ASP A 199 -10.14 2.68 -32.95
N VAL A 200 -9.82 3.69 -32.13
CA VAL A 200 -10.80 4.51 -31.41
C VAL A 200 -11.68 5.33 -32.36
N SER A 201 -11.19 5.62 -33.56
CA SER A 201 -11.88 6.35 -34.63
C SER A 201 -12.87 5.47 -35.43
N SER A 202 -12.96 4.18 -35.12
CA SER A 202 -13.91 3.27 -35.79
C SER A 202 -15.35 3.53 -35.31
N GLU A 203 -16.32 3.44 -36.21
CA GLU A 203 -17.74 3.34 -35.88
C GLU A 203 -18.02 2.16 -34.93
N THR A 204 -17.22 1.08 -35.02
CA THR A 204 -17.30 -0.11 -34.16
C THR A 204 -16.51 0.01 -32.85
N ALA A 205 -16.02 1.19 -32.48
CA ALA A 205 -15.35 1.42 -31.21
C ALA A 205 -16.39 1.51 -30.06
N PRO A 206 -16.22 0.77 -28.93
CA PRO A 206 -17.17 0.82 -27.83
C PRO A 206 -17.32 2.21 -27.23
N ILE A 207 -18.56 2.59 -26.93
CA ILE A 207 -18.94 3.82 -26.24
C ILE A 207 -19.03 3.50 -24.74
N VAL A 208 -18.39 4.32 -23.90
CA VAL A 208 -18.48 4.21 -22.43
C VAL A 208 -19.81 4.81 -21.96
N THR A 209 -20.48 4.20 -20.97
CA THR A 209 -21.78 4.73 -20.51
C THR A 209 -21.77 5.48 -19.18
N ASP A 210 -20.86 5.12 -18.25
CA ASP A 210 -20.68 5.84 -16.98
C ASP A 210 -19.62 6.95 -17.12
N TYR A 211 -20.06 8.11 -17.63
CA TYR A 211 -19.23 9.31 -17.76
C TYR A 211 -18.76 9.86 -16.41
N LYS A 212 -19.49 9.61 -15.32
CA LYS A 212 -19.12 10.04 -13.97
C LYS A 212 -17.93 9.24 -13.43
N ALA A 213 -17.96 7.91 -13.58
CA ALA A 213 -16.83 7.05 -13.28
C ALA A 213 -15.62 7.40 -14.15
N LEU A 214 -15.84 7.57 -15.46
CA LEU A 214 -14.78 7.92 -16.41
C LEU A 214 -14.08 9.25 -16.08
N LEU A 215 -14.84 10.26 -15.63
CA LEU A 215 -14.29 11.53 -15.16
C LEU A 215 -13.46 11.36 -13.89
N CYS A 216 -13.91 10.54 -12.94
CA CYS A 216 -13.12 10.20 -11.76
C CYS A 216 -11.83 9.46 -12.12
N TYR A 217 -11.86 8.57 -13.11
CA TYR A 217 -10.67 7.88 -13.62
C TYR A 217 -9.69 8.83 -14.30
N SER A 218 -10.17 9.78 -15.11
CA SER A 218 -9.30 10.72 -15.85
C SER A 218 -8.46 11.63 -14.94
N TYR A 219 -8.87 11.84 -13.69
CA TYR A 219 -8.09 12.59 -12.69
C TYR A 219 -6.90 11.82 -12.10
N VAL A 220 -6.90 10.48 -12.18
CA VAL A 220 -5.91 9.63 -11.50
C VAL A 220 -5.17 8.68 -12.43
N TYR A 221 -5.68 8.41 -13.63
CA TYR A 221 -5.19 7.37 -14.55
C TYR A 221 -3.68 7.43 -14.82
N ASP A 222 -3.17 8.62 -15.13
CA ASP A 222 -1.74 8.88 -15.44
C ASP A 222 -0.88 9.16 -14.19
N LEU A 223 -1.48 9.17 -13.00
CA LEU A 223 -0.75 9.31 -11.75
C LEU A 223 -0.06 8.00 -11.36
N LEU A 224 0.86 8.10 -10.40
CA LEU A 224 1.66 6.98 -9.90
C LEU A 224 0.76 5.86 -9.31
N TYR A 225 0.81 4.66 -9.90
CA TYR A 225 -0.13 3.56 -9.60
C TYR A 225 -1.63 3.90 -9.80
N GLY A 226 -1.96 4.91 -10.61
CA GLY A 226 -3.33 5.36 -10.89
C GLY A 226 -4.25 4.25 -11.40
N ARG A 227 -3.79 3.50 -12.40
CA ARG A 227 -4.50 2.33 -12.96
C ARG A 227 -4.76 1.23 -11.92
N GLU A 228 -3.85 1.01 -10.98
CA GLU A 228 -4.06 0.06 -9.87
C GLU A 228 -5.07 0.58 -8.85
N PHE A 229 -4.99 1.89 -8.53
CA PHE A 229 -5.96 2.52 -7.64
C PHE A 229 -7.38 2.44 -8.19
N ILE A 230 -7.58 2.59 -9.51
CA ILE A 230 -8.91 2.45 -10.14
C ILE A 230 -9.50 1.05 -9.86
N LYS A 231 -8.72 -0.02 -10.04
CA LYS A 231 -9.15 -1.39 -9.70
C LYS A 231 -9.44 -1.55 -8.21
N TYR A 232 -8.52 -1.09 -7.35
CA TYR A 232 -8.71 -1.08 -5.90
C TYR A 232 -9.98 -0.32 -5.48
N ALA A 233 -10.28 0.81 -6.10
CA ALA A 233 -11.45 1.63 -5.82
C ALA A 233 -12.75 0.90 -6.16
N CYS A 234 -12.79 0.15 -7.27
CA CYS A 234 -13.92 -0.68 -7.66
C CYS A 234 -14.13 -1.84 -6.67
N ASP A 235 -13.06 -2.58 -6.36
CA ASP A 235 -13.06 -3.70 -5.42
C ASP A 235 -13.49 -3.30 -3.99
N ASN A 236 -13.24 -2.04 -3.60
CA ASN A 236 -13.57 -1.50 -2.28
C ASN A 236 -14.80 -0.57 -2.31
N HIS A 237 -15.52 -0.50 -3.43
CA HIS A 237 -16.73 0.31 -3.64
C HIS A 237 -16.56 1.79 -3.24
N ILE A 238 -15.44 2.41 -3.62
CA ILE A 238 -15.18 3.84 -3.41
C ILE A 238 -16.09 4.64 -4.36
N PRO A 239 -16.91 5.58 -3.86
CA PRO A 239 -17.81 6.36 -4.70
C PRO A 239 -17.07 7.22 -5.74
N TYR A 240 -17.63 7.30 -6.95
CA TYR A 240 -17.22 8.26 -7.97
C TYR A 240 -17.78 9.64 -7.61
N ASP A 241 -17.03 10.40 -6.81
CA ASP A 241 -17.35 11.78 -6.42
C ASP A 241 -16.10 12.66 -6.30
N GLU A 242 -16.27 13.90 -5.84
CA GLU A 242 -15.20 14.90 -5.71
C GLU A 242 -14.04 14.46 -4.78
N ASN A 243 -14.27 13.50 -3.89
CA ASN A 243 -13.26 12.94 -2.97
C ASN A 243 -12.40 11.84 -3.61
N TYR A 244 -12.68 11.42 -4.86
CA TYR A 244 -11.99 10.30 -5.50
C TYR A 244 -10.46 10.51 -5.57
N ALA A 245 -10.00 11.73 -5.89
CA ALA A 245 -8.59 12.09 -5.87
C ALA A 245 -7.97 12.06 -4.45
N ALA A 246 -8.74 12.41 -3.42
CA ALA A 246 -8.29 12.30 -2.03
C ALA A 246 -8.24 10.83 -1.54
N ALA A 247 -9.09 9.96 -2.09
CA ALA A 247 -9.04 8.53 -1.87
C ALA A 247 -7.80 7.89 -2.53
N TYR A 248 -7.42 8.32 -3.73
CA TYR A 248 -6.16 7.96 -4.39
C TYR A 248 -4.94 8.33 -3.51
N GLU A 249 -4.86 9.57 -3.04
CA GLU A 249 -3.78 10.04 -2.15
C GLU A 249 -3.68 9.21 -0.86
N LYS A 250 -4.82 8.80 -0.30
CA LYS A 250 -4.89 7.92 0.87
C LYS A 250 -4.43 6.50 0.55
N TYR A 251 -4.82 5.94 -0.59
CA TYR A 251 -4.36 4.62 -1.06
C TYR A 251 -2.83 4.61 -1.24
N LEU A 252 -2.29 5.61 -1.95
CA LEU A 252 -0.86 5.72 -2.22
C LEU A 252 -0.06 5.76 -0.90
N LYS A 253 -0.44 6.67 0.00
CA LYS A 253 0.30 6.93 1.26
C LYS A 253 0.09 5.90 2.36
N LYS A 254 -1.04 5.17 2.39
CA LYS A 254 -1.35 4.23 3.49
C LYS A 254 -1.38 2.76 3.09
N ILE A 255 -1.42 2.45 1.80
CA ILE A 255 -1.58 1.07 1.30
C ILE A 255 -0.44 0.71 0.34
N LYS A 256 -0.29 1.44 -0.78
CA LYS A 256 0.66 1.06 -1.84
C LYS A 256 2.12 1.32 -1.48
N LEU A 257 2.44 2.43 -0.82
CA LEU A 257 3.82 2.80 -0.46
C LEU A 257 4.18 2.51 1.01
N THR A 258 3.28 1.93 1.79
CA THR A 258 3.46 1.73 3.23
C THR A 258 3.50 0.24 3.59
N PHE A 259 4.61 -0.16 4.20
CA PHE A 259 4.94 -1.54 4.53
C PHE A 259 4.97 -1.70 6.04
N ASN A 260 4.20 -2.63 6.57
CA ASN A 260 4.20 -2.95 8.00
C ASN A 260 5.07 -4.17 8.25
N ILE A 261 6.19 -3.96 8.96
CA ILE A 261 7.20 -4.96 9.23
C ILE A 261 7.10 -5.41 10.70
N LYS A 262 6.92 -6.72 10.91
CA LYS A 262 7.10 -7.39 12.19
C LYS A 262 8.36 -8.23 12.14
N ALA A 263 9.08 -8.29 13.25
CA ALA A 263 10.31 -9.06 13.35
C ALA A 263 10.22 -10.05 14.51
N TYR A 264 10.75 -11.25 14.29
CA TYR A 264 10.72 -12.37 15.22
C TYR A 264 12.16 -12.86 15.43
N THR A 265 12.72 -12.56 16.58
CA THR A 265 14.06 -12.99 16.98
C THR A 265 14.06 -14.49 17.34
N LYS A 266 15.13 -15.22 17.01
CA LYS A 266 15.23 -16.67 17.26
C LYS A 266 15.34 -16.94 18.76
N LYS A 267 14.34 -17.63 19.34
CA LYS A 267 14.24 -17.88 20.80
C LYS A 267 14.85 -19.22 21.22
N ARG A 268 14.93 -20.19 20.31
CA ARG A 268 15.34 -21.59 20.53
C ARG A 268 16.13 -22.08 19.32
N ASN A 269 16.88 -23.17 19.46
CA ASN A 269 17.59 -23.81 18.33
C ASN A 269 17.25 -25.31 18.23
N ILE A 270 15.97 -25.63 18.32
CA ILE A 270 15.46 -27.01 18.31
C ILE A 270 15.35 -27.52 16.87
N CYS A 271 14.89 -26.67 15.95
CA CYS A 271 14.82 -27.00 14.53
C CYS A 271 16.19 -26.93 13.81
N GLY A 272 17.23 -26.53 14.54
CA GLY A 272 18.61 -26.46 14.06
C GLY A 272 18.76 -25.45 12.92
N ASN A 273 19.25 -25.93 11.78
CA ASN A 273 19.47 -25.11 10.58
C ASN A 273 18.16 -24.80 9.82
N LYS A 274 17.07 -25.53 10.07
CA LYS A 274 15.77 -25.26 9.42
C LYS A 274 15.13 -24.04 10.07
N VAL A 275 14.75 -23.06 9.26
CA VAL A 275 13.97 -21.91 9.70
C VAL A 275 12.52 -22.35 9.87
N ASN A 276 12.08 -22.51 11.12
CA ASN A 276 10.76 -23.05 11.44
C ASN A 276 10.11 -22.30 12.59
N TYR A 277 8.81 -22.10 12.47
CA TYR A 277 7.92 -21.40 13.41
C TYR A 277 8.20 -21.70 14.89
N PHE A 278 8.45 -22.97 15.23
CA PHE A 278 8.64 -23.43 16.60
C PHE A 278 9.85 -22.78 17.33
N ASP A 279 10.91 -22.41 16.59
CA ASP A 279 12.11 -21.77 17.16
C ASP A 279 11.93 -20.26 17.44
N TYR A 280 10.90 -19.63 16.86
CA TYR A 280 10.60 -18.20 16.96
C TYR A 280 9.37 -17.90 17.82
N ALA A 281 8.44 -18.86 17.91
CA ALA A 281 7.24 -18.73 18.71
C ALA A 281 7.50 -18.71 20.22
N PHE A 282 6.59 -18.08 20.95
CA PHE A 282 6.38 -18.33 22.36
C PHE A 282 5.50 -19.57 22.50
N ASN A 283 5.93 -20.52 23.33
CA ASN A 283 5.30 -21.84 23.43
C ASN A 283 5.00 -22.09 24.90
N THR A 284 3.71 -22.17 25.25
CA THR A 284 3.19 -22.48 26.58
C THR A 284 2.86 -23.97 26.65
N VAL A 285 3.27 -24.62 27.72
CA VAL A 285 3.06 -26.06 27.94
C VAL A 285 2.37 -26.24 29.28
N GLU A 286 1.19 -26.85 29.27
CA GLU A 286 0.41 -27.19 30.48
C GLU A 286 0.01 -28.66 30.40
N ASN A 287 -0.03 -29.37 31.54
CA ASN A 287 -0.39 -30.79 31.61
C ASN A 287 0.33 -31.73 30.61
N ASN A 288 1.53 -31.32 30.17
CA ASN A 288 2.42 -31.99 29.22
C ASN A 288 2.06 -31.83 27.73
N GLU A 289 1.05 -31.02 27.41
CA GLU A 289 0.64 -30.70 26.04
C GLU A 289 1.05 -29.28 25.65
N LEU A 290 1.33 -29.05 24.37
CA LEU A 290 1.59 -27.74 23.79
C LEU A 290 0.29 -26.92 23.63
N VAL A 291 -0.17 -26.30 24.72
CA VAL A 291 -1.45 -25.57 24.77
C VAL A 291 -1.48 -24.30 23.92
N GLN A 292 -0.36 -23.57 23.81
CA GLN A 292 -0.30 -22.35 23.01
C GLN A 292 1.04 -22.21 22.29
N THR A 293 0.98 -21.87 21.01
CA THR A 293 2.15 -21.52 20.19
C THR A 293 1.82 -20.24 19.43
N ALA A 294 2.55 -19.16 19.67
CA ALA A 294 2.25 -17.83 19.10
C ALA A 294 3.52 -17.07 18.71
N LEU A 295 3.47 -16.38 17.55
CA LEU A 295 4.52 -15.43 17.19
C LEU A 295 4.25 -14.09 17.89
N ASN A 296 5.10 -13.76 18.86
CA ASN A 296 5.13 -12.43 19.45
C ASN A 296 6.21 -11.64 18.72
N ALA A 297 5.79 -10.59 18.01
CA ALA A 297 6.67 -9.66 17.33
C ALA A 297 7.52 -8.92 18.37
N ASP A 298 8.79 -8.68 18.04
CA ASP A 298 9.70 -7.90 18.84
C ASP A 298 9.46 -6.41 18.53
N GLU A 299 8.88 -5.67 19.47
CA GLU A 299 8.51 -4.26 19.28
C GLU A 299 9.73 -3.39 18.96
N ALA A 300 10.91 -3.71 19.51
CA ALA A 300 12.16 -3.01 19.24
C ALA A 300 12.61 -3.14 17.77
N TYR A 301 12.12 -4.14 17.04
CA TYR A 301 12.41 -4.36 15.63
C TYR A 301 11.20 -4.13 14.71
N SER A 302 9.97 -4.13 15.23
CA SER A 302 8.76 -3.87 14.43
C SER A 302 8.66 -2.40 13.98
N ALA A 303 8.28 -2.17 12.72
CA ALA A 303 8.37 -0.87 12.05
C ALA A 303 7.28 -0.68 10.99
N GLU A 304 6.78 0.54 10.84
CA GLU A 304 6.13 1.00 9.60
C GLU A 304 7.19 1.65 8.71
N ILE A 305 7.25 1.25 7.44
CA ILE A 305 8.19 1.76 6.44
C ILE A 305 7.38 2.37 5.29
N VAL A 306 7.36 3.69 5.24
CA VAL A 306 6.83 4.46 4.10
C VAL A 306 7.94 4.62 3.05
N LEU A 307 7.66 4.29 1.80
CA LEU A 307 8.54 4.55 0.66
C LEU A 307 8.27 5.91 0.04
N ASP A 308 9.32 6.51 -0.51
CA ASP A 308 9.25 7.72 -1.32
C ASP A 308 9.81 7.33 -2.70
N VAL A 309 8.95 7.41 -3.72
CA VAL A 309 9.20 6.92 -5.09
C VAL A 309 8.49 7.83 -6.08
N ASN A 310 9.17 8.08 -7.20
CA ASN A 310 8.73 8.96 -8.28
C ASN A 310 8.44 8.22 -9.61
N GLU A 311 8.57 6.90 -9.63
CA GLU A 311 8.30 6.04 -10.78
C GLU A 311 7.63 4.72 -10.34
N ASN A 312 6.91 4.08 -11.27
CA ASN A 312 6.18 2.85 -11.00
C ASN A 312 7.14 1.67 -10.86
N TYR A 313 7.02 0.93 -9.76
CA TYR A 313 7.75 -0.31 -9.47
C TYR A 313 6.77 -1.44 -9.20
N THR A 314 7.17 -2.68 -9.48
CA THR A 314 6.40 -3.86 -9.08
C THR A 314 6.36 -4.02 -7.56
N ASP A 315 5.35 -4.70 -7.02
CA ASP A 315 5.24 -4.98 -5.57
C ASP A 315 6.48 -5.71 -5.01
N ALA A 316 7.11 -6.56 -5.82
CA ALA A 316 8.36 -7.24 -5.47
C ALA A 316 9.52 -6.24 -5.31
N GLU A 317 9.67 -5.28 -6.23
CA GLU A 317 10.70 -4.24 -6.15
C GLU A 317 10.45 -3.26 -5.01
N LEU A 318 9.19 -2.87 -4.77
CA LEU A 318 8.80 -2.06 -3.61
C LEU A 318 9.12 -2.81 -2.30
N THR A 319 8.80 -4.11 -2.21
CA THR A 319 9.15 -4.95 -1.06
C THR A 319 10.66 -4.98 -0.81
N VAL A 320 11.47 -5.13 -1.86
CA VAL A 320 12.95 -5.09 -1.75
C VAL A 320 13.45 -3.70 -1.32
N LYS A 321 12.88 -2.61 -1.84
CA LYS A 321 13.19 -1.24 -1.41
C LYS A 321 12.83 -1.03 0.08
N ALA A 322 11.68 -1.52 0.53
CA ALA A 322 11.23 -1.44 1.92
C ALA A 322 12.15 -2.22 2.86
N LEU A 323 12.52 -3.46 2.51
CA LEU A 323 13.49 -4.27 3.28
C LEU A 323 14.87 -3.61 3.36
N ASN A 324 15.36 -3.01 2.27
CA ASN A 324 16.63 -2.28 2.28
C ASN A 324 16.57 -1.00 3.15
N LYS A 325 15.48 -0.23 3.07
CA LYS A 325 15.26 0.94 3.95
C LYS A 325 15.18 0.53 5.42
N TYR A 326 14.49 -0.57 5.72
CA TYR A 326 14.39 -1.16 7.06
C TYR A 326 15.76 -1.57 7.62
N LYS A 327 16.55 -2.37 6.86
CA LYS A 327 17.93 -2.77 7.20
C LYS A 327 18.85 -1.57 7.49
N ASN A 328 18.72 -0.48 6.74
CA ASN A 328 19.52 0.72 6.95
C ASN A 328 19.06 1.54 8.17
N SER A 329 17.82 1.36 8.62
CA SER A 329 17.24 2.07 9.78
C SER A 329 17.46 1.38 11.13
N ARG A 330 17.73 0.06 11.16
CA ARG A 330 17.85 -0.72 12.41
C ARG A 330 18.94 -1.78 12.33
N GLN A 331 19.65 -1.97 13.44
CA GLN A 331 20.65 -3.04 13.59
C GLN A 331 19.94 -4.37 13.91
N LEU A 332 19.70 -5.19 12.88
CA LEU A 332 19.04 -6.48 13.01
C LEU A 332 19.99 -7.56 13.56
N LEU A 333 19.44 -8.46 14.38
CA LEU A 333 20.14 -9.67 14.83
C LEU A 333 20.16 -10.72 13.72
N ASP A 334 21.26 -11.44 13.58
CA ASP A 334 21.37 -12.53 12.60
C ASP A 334 20.36 -13.65 12.90
N LYS A 335 19.85 -14.29 11.84
CA LYS A 335 18.75 -15.27 11.86
C LYS A 335 17.43 -14.72 12.42
N THR A 336 17.14 -13.43 12.27
CA THR A 336 15.81 -12.88 12.58
C THR A 336 14.84 -13.14 11.44
N VAL A 337 13.66 -13.68 11.73
CA VAL A 337 12.57 -13.82 10.74
C VAL A 337 11.80 -12.50 10.67
N ILE A 338 11.53 -12.04 9.46
CA ILE A 338 10.83 -10.80 9.15
C ILE A 338 9.54 -11.15 8.42
N GLU A 339 8.43 -10.62 8.92
CA GLU A 339 7.12 -10.64 8.28
C GLU A 339 6.82 -9.23 7.77
N ILE A 340 6.73 -9.09 6.45
CA ILE A 340 6.41 -7.82 5.80
C ILE A 340 5.00 -7.90 5.21
N MET A 341 4.15 -6.97 5.62
CA MET A 341 2.77 -6.83 5.16
C MET A 341 2.69 -5.65 4.19
N HIS A 342 2.18 -5.91 2.99
CA HIS A 342 2.00 -4.92 1.92
C HIS A 342 0.58 -5.06 1.36
N GLY A 343 -0.29 -4.07 1.63
CA GLY A 343 -1.73 -4.26 1.48
C GLY A 343 -2.21 -5.49 2.25
N ASN A 344 -2.83 -6.43 1.55
CA ASN A 344 -3.30 -7.72 2.10
C ASN A 344 -2.25 -8.85 2.00
N ASN A 345 -1.12 -8.63 1.33
CA ASN A 345 -0.10 -9.65 1.09
C ASN A 345 0.86 -9.72 2.28
N ILE A 346 1.10 -10.95 2.79
CA ILE A 346 2.04 -11.22 3.89
C ILE A 346 3.18 -12.06 3.33
N LEU A 347 4.40 -11.53 3.35
CA LEU A 347 5.61 -12.20 2.89
C LEU A 347 6.56 -12.44 4.08
N LEU A 348 7.24 -13.59 4.07
CA LEU A 348 8.22 -13.97 5.10
C LEU A 348 9.63 -13.98 4.53
N TYR A 349 10.57 -13.45 5.29
CA TYR A 349 12.00 -13.42 4.98
C TYR A 349 12.81 -13.81 6.22
N ILE A 350 14.02 -14.35 6.04
CA ILE A 350 15.03 -14.42 7.11
C ILE A 350 16.16 -13.45 6.80
N TYR A 351 16.58 -12.69 7.80
CA TYR A 351 17.80 -11.91 7.78
C TYR A 351 18.98 -12.83 8.16
N ASP A 352 19.90 -13.03 7.24
CA ASP A 352 21.03 -13.95 7.36
C ASP A 352 22.28 -13.34 6.71
N ASN A 353 23.38 -13.22 7.45
CA ASN A 353 24.67 -12.69 6.97
C ASN A 353 24.54 -11.33 6.25
N GLY A 354 23.63 -10.47 6.70
CA GLY A 354 23.39 -9.15 6.14
C GLY A 354 22.38 -9.09 4.99
N ASN A 355 21.83 -10.22 4.54
CA ASN A 355 20.88 -10.29 3.41
C ASN A 355 19.51 -10.83 3.85
N PHE A 356 18.48 -10.52 3.07
CA PHE A 356 17.15 -11.14 3.24
C PHE A 356 16.96 -12.25 2.22
N THR A 357 16.54 -13.43 2.67
CA THR A 357 16.11 -14.53 1.79
C THR A 357 14.65 -14.85 2.08
N ALA A 358 13.85 -15.01 1.02
CA ALA A 358 12.42 -15.31 1.15
C ALA A 358 12.21 -16.72 1.74
N ILE A 359 11.18 -16.87 2.58
CA ILE A 359 10.79 -18.14 3.19
C ILE A 359 9.38 -18.50 2.71
N ASP A 360 9.18 -19.74 2.25
CA ASP A 360 7.84 -20.28 2.06
C ASP A 360 7.12 -20.40 3.41
N SER A 361 5.96 -19.74 3.52
CA SER A 361 5.11 -19.73 4.71
C SER A 361 4.64 -21.13 5.12
N THR A 362 4.40 -22.00 4.13
CA THR A 362 3.97 -23.39 4.34
C THR A 362 5.07 -24.18 5.03
N SER A 363 6.28 -24.15 4.47
CA SER A 363 7.49 -24.79 5.01
C SER A 363 7.89 -24.24 6.37
N PHE A 364 7.74 -22.92 6.59
CA PHE A 364 8.00 -22.28 7.88
C PHE A 364 7.07 -22.78 8.98
N ARG A 365 5.78 -22.98 8.68
CA ARG A 365 4.76 -23.44 9.63
C ARG A 365 4.61 -24.97 9.71
N ASN A 366 5.29 -25.71 8.84
CA ASN A 366 5.24 -27.18 8.81
C ASN A 366 5.71 -27.79 10.14
N GLN A 367 5.02 -28.83 10.62
CA GLN A 367 5.38 -29.55 11.82
C GLN A 367 6.53 -30.53 11.52
N LEU A 368 7.72 -30.24 12.03
CA LEU A 368 8.92 -31.05 11.78
C LEU A 368 9.04 -32.30 12.68
N PHE A 369 8.36 -32.29 13.84
CA PHE A 369 8.41 -33.37 14.83
C PHE A 369 7.16 -33.35 15.72
N ASP A 370 6.89 -34.47 16.39
CA ASP A 370 5.82 -34.58 17.39
C ASP A 370 6.33 -34.05 18.74
N PHE A 371 5.89 -32.85 19.12
CA PHE A 371 6.34 -32.23 20.38
C PHE A 371 5.86 -33.02 21.59
N ASP A 372 4.58 -33.39 21.65
CA ASP A 372 3.97 -33.97 22.84
C ASP A 372 4.48 -35.39 23.09
N LYS A 373 4.70 -36.19 22.04
CA LYS A 373 5.36 -37.49 22.13
C LYS A 373 6.81 -37.36 22.64
N ILE A 374 7.61 -36.49 22.03
CA ILE A 374 9.01 -36.29 22.45
C ILE A 374 9.09 -35.73 23.89
N TRP A 375 8.24 -34.76 24.22
CA TRP A 375 8.21 -34.13 25.54
C TRP A 375 7.79 -35.12 26.64
N SER A 376 6.79 -35.95 26.37
CA SER A 376 6.37 -37.04 27.28
C SER A 376 7.50 -38.02 27.56
N VAL A 377 8.23 -38.46 26.53
CA VAL A 377 9.39 -39.35 26.68
C VAL A 377 10.51 -38.69 27.51
N ILE A 378 10.81 -37.42 27.25
CA ILE A 378 11.81 -36.64 28.02
C ILE A 378 11.40 -36.55 29.50
N GLN A 379 10.12 -36.30 29.78
CA GLN A 379 9.61 -36.24 31.15
C GLN A 379 9.64 -37.58 31.86
N LEU A 380 9.28 -38.68 31.20
CA LEU A 380 9.40 -40.04 31.76
C LEU A 380 10.86 -40.31 32.16
N CYS A 381 11.82 -40.01 31.29
CA CYS A 381 13.24 -40.12 31.60
C CYS A 381 13.67 -39.25 32.80
N SER A 382 13.07 -38.07 32.96
CA SER A 382 13.32 -37.18 34.09
C SER A 382 12.73 -37.70 35.41
N ARG A 383 11.51 -38.26 35.38
CA ARG A 383 10.84 -38.86 36.55
C ARG A 383 11.55 -40.13 37.03
N ASP A 384 12.01 -40.95 36.09
CA ASP A 384 12.76 -42.19 36.36
C ASP A 384 14.23 -41.93 36.73
N GLY A 385 14.68 -40.65 36.77
CA GLY A 385 16.06 -40.27 37.05
C GLY A 385 17.08 -40.82 36.04
N SER A 386 16.63 -41.23 34.86
CA SER A 386 17.41 -42.02 33.89
C SER A 386 18.17 -41.16 32.88
N LEU A 387 17.88 -39.85 32.81
CA LEU A 387 18.67 -38.85 32.06
C LEU A 387 20.11 -38.80 32.59
N LYS A 388 21.09 -39.19 31.75
CA LYS A 388 22.51 -39.18 32.12
C LYS A 388 23.21 -37.96 31.53
N ARG A 389 24.11 -37.35 32.31
CA ARG A 389 25.01 -36.29 31.81
C ARG A 389 26.34 -36.91 31.42
N VAL A 390 26.71 -36.81 30.15
CA VAL A 390 27.97 -37.28 29.57
C VAL A 390 28.62 -36.12 28.85
N ASN A 391 29.85 -35.74 29.24
CA ASN A 391 30.64 -34.68 28.59
C ASN A 391 29.87 -33.38 28.33
N ASN A 392 29.19 -32.85 29.36
CA ASN A 392 28.29 -31.68 29.33
C ASN A 392 26.96 -31.82 28.57
N THR A 393 26.74 -32.89 27.80
CA THR A 393 25.45 -33.17 27.14
C THR A 393 24.58 -34.08 28.02
N ILE A 394 23.26 -33.88 28.02
CA ILE A 394 22.32 -34.83 28.64
C ILE A 394 21.83 -35.79 27.55
N THR A 395 21.97 -37.10 27.78
CA THR A 395 21.56 -38.15 26.86
C THR A 395 20.37 -38.94 27.39
N ILE A 396 19.47 -39.30 26.47
CA ILE A 396 18.35 -40.21 26.71
C ILE A 396 18.88 -41.65 26.68
N PRO A 397 18.47 -42.56 27.58
CA PRO A 397 18.82 -43.98 27.47
C PRO A 397 18.17 -44.62 26.24
N GLN A 398 18.89 -45.52 25.54
CA GLN A 398 18.45 -46.12 24.28
C GLN A 398 16.99 -46.65 24.30
N LYS A 399 16.61 -47.31 25.39
CA LYS A 399 15.24 -47.82 25.64
C LYS A 399 14.13 -46.80 25.33
N TYR A 400 14.32 -45.54 25.74
CA TYR A 400 13.33 -44.46 25.55
C TYR A 400 13.54 -43.74 24.21
N LEU A 401 14.77 -43.72 23.68
CA LEU A 401 15.05 -43.24 22.31
C LEU A 401 14.36 -44.12 21.25
N ASP A 402 14.15 -45.40 21.55
CA ASP A 402 13.45 -46.32 20.65
C ASP A 402 11.93 -46.11 20.58
N GLU A 403 11.35 -45.36 21.51
CA GLU A 403 9.96 -44.88 21.42
C GLU A 403 9.81 -43.67 20.47
N ILE A 404 10.93 -43.01 20.13
CA ILE A 404 10.99 -41.85 19.22
C ILE A 404 11.42 -42.30 17.82
N GLU A 405 10.67 -41.86 16.81
CA GLU A 405 10.95 -42.15 15.39
C GLU A 405 12.39 -41.75 15.01
N PRO A 406 13.15 -42.57 14.26
CA PRO A 406 14.58 -42.34 13.99
C PRO A 406 14.90 -40.94 13.42
N ASN A 407 14.02 -40.42 12.56
CA ASN A 407 14.13 -39.08 11.96
C ASN A 407 13.83 -37.93 12.94
N GLN A 408 13.19 -38.19 14.09
CA GLN A 408 12.83 -37.19 15.08
C GLN A 408 13.79 -37.12 16.29
N ARG A 409 14.67 -38.13 16.45
CA ARG A 409 15.61 -38.22 17.59
C ARG A 409 16.51 -36.99 17.74
N GLU A 410 16.91 -36.35 16.63
CA GLU A 410 17.70 -35.10 16.67
C GLU A 410 16.99 -33.93 17.37
N TYR A 411 15.66 -33.83 17.25
CA TYR A 411 14.89 -32.76 17.90
C TYR A 411 14.76 -33.01 19.41
N ALA A 412 14.67 -34.29 19.83
CA ALA A 412 14.67 -34.67 21.25
C ALA A 412 15.97 -34.27 21.96
N GLU A 413 17.13 -34.56 21.36
CA GLU A 413 18.44 -34.17 21.90
C GLU A 413 18.60 -32.64 21.99
N ARG A 414 18.12 -31.90 20.98
CA ARG A 414 18.14 -30.42 20.99
C ARG A 414 17.16 -29.83 22.00
N MET A 415 15.97 -30.43 22.16
CA MET A 415 14.99 -30.03 23.17
C MET A 415 15.55 -30.15 24.59
N ILE A 416 16.20 -31.28 24.91
CA ILE A 416 16.89 -31.47 26.18
C ILE A 416 18.01 -30.44 26.36
N SER A 417 18.83 -30.23 25.33
CA SER A 417 19.96 -29.29 25.36
C SER A 417 19.51 -27.84 25.60
N GLU A 418 18.40 -27.43 24.99
CA GLU A 418 17.76 -26.12 25.20
C GLU A 418 17.20 -25.99 26.63
N GLN A 419 16.49 -27.00 27.14
CA GLN A 419 15.97 -26.97 28.51
C GLN A 419 17.08 -26.95 29.57
N TYR A 420 18.16 -27.71 29.36
CA TYR A 420 19.33 -27.67 30.22
C TYR A 420 20.02 -26.30 30.18
N SER A 421 20.14 -25.71 28.99
CA SER A 421 20.66 -24.35 28.80
C SER A 421 19.82 -23.30 29.52
N ARG A 422 18.48 -23.40 29.46
CA ARG A 422 17.54 -22.55 30.22
C ARG A 422 17.71 -22.72 31.73
N MET A 423 17.76 -23.95 32.21
CA MET A 423 18.00 -24.23 33.63
C MET A 423 19.34 -23.61 34.10
N LEU A 424 20.41 -23.72 33.30
CA LEU A 424 21.70 -23.10 33.59
C LEU A 424 21.63 -21.57 33.59
N ARG A 425 20.95 -20.95 32.61
CA ARG A 425 20.72 -19.49 32.59
C ARG A 425 19.95 -19.05 33.84
N ASN A 426 18.80 -19.67 34.12
CA ASN A 426 17.96 -19.35 35.29
C ASN A 426 18.72 -19.53 36.61
N ARG A 427 19.58 -20.55 36.74
CA ARG A 427 20.48 -20.72 37.90
C ARG A 427 21.50 -19.58 38.00
N ARG A 428 22.06 -19.08 36.89
CA ARG A 428 23.03 -17.95 36.91
C ARG A 428 22.41 -16.62 37.29
N VAL A 429 21.13 -16.39 36.99
CA VAL A 429 20.39 -15.15 37.34
C VAL A 429 19.70 -15.25 38.71
N ASN A 430 19.67 -16.44 39.35
CA ASN A 430 19.04 -16.62 40.65
C ASN A 430 19.91 -16.00 41.77
N PRO A 431 19.39 -15.00 42.54
CA PRO A 431 20.17 -14.31 43.58
C PRO A 431 20.72 -15.23 44.68
N LEU A 432 19.99 -16.30 45.02
CA LEU A 432 20.42 -17.28 46.04
C LEU A 432 21.61 -18.11 45.53
N VAL A 433 21.64 -18.44 44.24
CA VAL A 433 22.74 -19.21 43.63
C VAL A 433 23.97 -18.33 43.44
N GLN A 434 23.79 -17.04 43.12
CA GLN A 434 24.86 -16.05 43.12
C GLN A 434 25.47 -15.92 44.53
N SER A 435 24.65 -15.65 45.55
CA SER A 435 25.09 -15.54 46.94
C SER A 435 25.78 -16.82 47.47
N LEU A 436 25.31 -18.01 47.08
CA LEU A 436 25.97 -19.28 47.42
C LEU A 436 27.33 -19.47 46.72
N ASN A 437 27.47 -19.00 45.47
CA ASN A 437 28.78 -18.98 44.80
C ASN A 437 29.73 -17.97 45.45
N ASP A 438 29.25 -16.78 45.81
CA ASP A 438 30.06 -15.76 46.48
C ASP A 438 30.54 -16.26 47.86
N LEU A 439 29.66 -16.90 48.63
CA LEU A 439 30.01 -17.58 49.88
C LEU A 439 31.03 -18.71 49.68
N LYS A 440 30.91 -19.48 48.59
CA LYS A 440 31.88 -20.52 48.24
C LYS A 440 33.26 -19.93 47.90
N VAL A 441 33.31 -18.87 47.09
CA VAL A 441 34.56 -18.18 46.74
C VAL A 441 35.21 -17.56 47.99
N ALA A 442 34.42 -16.92 48.86
CA ALA A 442 34.92 -16.40 50.13
C ALA A 442 35.44 -17.51 51.07
N ALA A 443 34.79 -18.68 51.10
CA ALA A 443 35.26 -19.83 51.86
C ALA A 443 36.55 -20.44 51.29
N GLU A 444 36.68 -20.51 49.95
CA GLU A 444 37.91 -20.97 49.28
C GLU A 444 39.08 -20.01 49.55
N GLN A 445 38.87 -18.69 49.44
CA GLN A 445 39.88 -17.68 49.79
C GLN A 445 40.29 -17.73 51.28
N ASN A 446 39.34 -17.89 52.20
CA ASN A 446 39.63 -18.06 53.62
C ASN A 446 40.41 -19.36 53.90
N MET A 447 40.10 -20.46 53.20
CA MET A 447 40.84 -21.71 53.31
C MET A 447 42.27 -21.58 52.78
N GLU A 448 42.50 -20.87 51.68
CA GLU A 448 43.85 -20.55 51.19
C GLU A 448 44.63 -19.68 52.18
N ALA A 449 43.99 -18.67 52.79
CA ALA A 449 44.61 -17.84 53.83
C ALA A 449 45.02 -18.66 55.04
N ILE A 450 44.14 -19.54 55.55
CA ILE A 450 44.43 -20.46 56.66
C ILE A 450 45.55 -21.45 56.30
N GLN A 451 45.63 -21.90 55.04
CA GLN A 451 46.71 -22.78 54.58
C GLN A 451 48.06 -22.04 54.51
N LYS A 452 48.09 -20.79 54.01
CA LYS A 452 49.29 -19.94 54.02
C LYS A 452 49.76 -19.65 55.44
N GLU A 453 48.87 -19.26 56.34
CA GLU A 453 49.21 -18.98 57.74
C GLU A 453 49.75 -20.23 58.47
N LYS A 454 49.20 -21.42 58.17
CA LYS A 454 49.73 -22.70 58.66
C LYS A 454 51.12 -23.01 58.09
N ALA A 455 51.35 -22.75 56.80
CA ALA A 455 52.65 -22.93 56.16
C ALA A 455 53.71 -21.98 56.74
N GLU A 456 53.37 -20.71 56.97
CA GLU A 456 54.26 -19.72 57.60
C GLU A 456 54.58 -20.09 59.06
N LYS A 457 53.57 -20.51 59.85
CA LYS A 457 53.79 -20.99 61.23
C LYS A 457 54.62 -22.28 61.27
N ALA A 458 54.52 -23.15 60.27
CA ALA A 458 55.38 -24.33 60.13
C ALA A 458 56.82 -23.93 59.76
N ALA A 459 57.00 -23.00 58.82
CA ALA A 459 58.30 -22.47 58.41
C ALA A 459 59.01 -21.74 59.58
N LEU A 460 58.29 -20.92 60.34
CA LEU A 460 58.80 -20.26 61.55
C LEU A 460 59.22 -21.27 62.63
N LYS A 461 58.45 -22.35 62.84
CA LYS A 461 58.86 -23.44 63.75
C LYS A 461 60.10 -24.18 63.26
N ALA A 462 60.22 -24.44 61.96
CA ALA A 462 61.40 -25.07 61.37
C ALA A 462 62.66 -24.19 61.50
N ALA A 463 62.53 -22.89 61.21
CA ALA A 463 63.60 -21.91 61.39
C ALA A 463 64.02 -21.76 62.86
N ALA A 464 63.07 -21.74 63.80
CA ALA A 464 63.35 -21.70 65.23
C ALA A 464 64.08 -22.96 65.72
N LEU A 465 63.75 -24.14 65.18
CA LEU A 465 64.46 -25.40 65.45
C LEU A 465 65.91 -25.37 64.92
N GLN A 466 66.13 -24.86 63.71
CA GLN A 466 67.48 -24.68 63.16
C GLN A 466 68.31 -23.66 63.96
N ALA A 467 67.72 -22.53 64.37
CA ALA A 467 68.37 -21.54 65.22
C ALA A 467 68.76 -22.10 66.60
N ARG A 468 67.98 -23.05 67.14
CA ARG A 468 68.29 -23.73 68.41
C ARG A 468 69.44 -24.74 68.28
N ALA A 469 69.60 -25.37 67.12
CA ALA A 469 70.71 -26.28 66.82
C ALA A 469 72.06 -25.55 66.61
N GLY A 470 72.05 -24.24 66.33
CA GLY A 470 73.25 -23.45 66.04
C GLY A 470 73.97 -22.82 67.25
N ARG A 471 73.40 -22.84 68.46
CA ARG A 471 74.01 -22.18 69.64
C ARG A 471 74.96 -23.11 70.41
N LYS A 472 76.27 -22.89 70.24
CA LYS A 472 77.28 -23.34 71.23
C LYS A 472 77.08 -22.60 72.57
N PRO A 473 77.23 -23.26 73.73
CA PRO A 473 77.28 -22.57 75.02
C PRO A 473 78.62 -21.85 75.18
N GLY A 474 78.58 -20.63 75.74
CA GLY A 474 79.78 -19.81 75.94
C GLY A 474 79.75 -19.08 77.28
N ILE A 475 80.65 -19.50 78.17
CA ILE A 475 81.38 -18.73 79.20
C ILE A 475 80.55 -17.80 80.10
N SER A 476 80.53 -18.13 81.40
CA SER A 476 80.07 -17.27 82.50
C SER A 476 81.04 -16.12 82.82
N LEU A 477 80.52 -14.94 83.13
CA LEU A 477 81.11 -13.99 84.07
C LEU A 477 80.00 -13.21 84.80
N ASN A 478 80.35 -12.60 85.93
CA ASN A 478 79.45 -12.40 87.07
C ASN A 478 79.28 -10.92 87.48
N GLU A 479 78.16 -10.64 88.16
CA GLU A 479 77.92 -9.58 89.15
C GLU A 479 77.94 -8.05 88.83
N ASN A 480 76.86 -7.40 89.31
CA ASN A 480 76.75 -6.06 89.93
C ASN A 480 77.08 -4.80 89.08
N SER A 481 76.19 -3.82 88.97
CA SER A 481 75.77 -2.98 90.11
C SER A 481 74.43 -2.22 89.90
N GLU A 482 73.91 -1.64 90.99
CA GLU A 482 72.68 -0.86 91.07
C GLU A 482 72.80 0.56 90.50
N SER A 483 71.69 1.15 90.05
CA SER A 483 71.28 2.50 90.52
C SER A 483 69.85 2.84 90.09
N GLU A 484 69.15 3.51 91.01
CA GLU A 484 67.80 4.05 90.85
C GLU A 484 67.81 5.31 89.95
N ASN A 485 66.68 5.66 89.34
CA ASN A 485 66.07 6.96 89.68
C ASN A 485 64.56 7.03 89.41
N ASN A 486 63.88 7.90 90.17
CA ASN A 486 62.45 8.14 90.16
C ASN A 486 62.01 9.24 89.19
N GLY A 487 60.71 9.26 88.90
CA GLY A 487 59.93 10.50 88.91
C GLY A 487 59.23 10.89 87.59
N GLY A 488 57.93 11.18 87.68
CA GLY A 488 57.12 11.77 86.61
C GLY A 488 55.79 11.07 86.41
#